data_AF-A0A1W9RVW3-F1
#
_entry.id   AF-A0A1W9RVW3-F1
#
_cell.length_a   1.000
_cell.length_b   1.000
_cell.length_c   1.000
_cell.angle_alpha   90.00
_cell.angle_beta   90.00
_cell.angle_gamma   90.00
#
_symmetry.space_group_name_H-M   'P 1'
#
loop_
_entity.id
_entity.type
_entity.pdbx_description
1 polymer ?
#
loop_
_entity_poly.entity_id
_entity_poly.type
_entity_poly.pdbx_seq_one_letter_code
_entity_poly.pdbx_strand_id
1 'polypeptide(L)'
;MSVISLIKYSLITLVIIWIEVSVLHLFAVYGATPDLLLILVVFVSLREDRIFALFFAFFAGFFQDVFATHFWGLSALTKLIAALVASGFQRSDGYYSLSYFATTFSLLIFLHELLFQFLFSLGSEISFWRVMWRTTVPDAVYSFVIALIVYFLFQNHLWKPKTVKLR
;
A
#
# COMPACT_ATOMS: atom_id res chain seq x y z
N MET A 1 -14.55 13.96 5.89
CA MET A 1 -13.13 14.30 5.64
C MET A 1 -12.76 15.65 6.27
N SER A 2 -11.66 15.73 7.01
CA SER A 2 -11.06 17.03 7.39
C SER A 2 -9.98 17.40 6.38
N VAL A 3 -9.86 18.68 6.02
CA VAL A 3 -8.82 19.18 5.09
C VAL A 3 -7.41 18.81 5.60
N ILE A 4 -7.25 18.74 6.92
CA ILE A 4 -6.00 18.37 7.60
C ILE A 4 -5.58 16.94 7.26
N SER A 5 -6.51 15.99 7.21
CA SER A 5 -6.22 14.59 6.85
C SER A 5 -5.69 14.48 5.42
N LEU A 6 -6.30 15.21 4.48
CA LEU A 6 -5.87 15.23 3.08
C LEU A 6 -4.44 15.73 2.94
N ILE A 7 -4.14 16.91 3.52
CA ILE A 7 -2.79 17.51 3.48
C ILE A 7 -1.75 16.56 4.09
N LYS A 8 -2.08 15.94 5.24
CA LYS A 8 -1.20 15.00 5.90
C LYS A 8 -0.88 13.80 5.01
N TYR A 9 -1.89 13.14 4.44
CA TYR A 9 -1.65 11.97 3.59
C TYR A 9 -0.90 12.34 2.32
N SER A 10 -1.21 13.47 1.68
CA SER A 10 -0.47 13.96 0.52
C SER A 10 1.01 14.20 0.83
N LEU A 11 1.33 14.82 1.97
CA LEU A 11 2.72 15.04 2.38
C LEU A 11 3.46 13.72 2.62
N ILE A 12 2.81 12.76 3.30
CA ILE A 12 3.40 11.43 3.54
C ILE A 12 3.64 10.71 2.21
N THR A 13 2.69 10.74 1.27
CA THR A 13 2.84 10.17 -0.07
C THR A 13 4.07 10.73 -0.79
N LEU A 14 4.25 12.06 -0.79
CA LEU A 14 5.41 12.69 -1.43
C LEU A 14 6.73 12.23 -0.81
N VAL A 15 6.79 12.15 0.53
CA VAL A 15 7.97 11.66 1.24
C VAL A 15 8.25 10.19 0.91
N ILE A 16 7.22 9.35 0.89
CA ILE A 16 7.35 7.92 0.54
C ILE A 16 7.88 7.76 -0.88
N ILE A 17 7.29 8.44 -1.87
CA ILE A 17 7.74 8.37 -3.27
C ILE A 17 9.20 8.83 -3.38
N TRP A 18 9.55 9.91 -2.69
CA TRP A 18 10.94 10.38 -2.67
C TRP A 18 11.91 9.34 -2.10
N ILE A 19 11.53 8.63 -1.03
CA ILE A 19 12.33 7.53 -0.45
C ILE A 19 12.41 6.34 -1.41
N GLU A 20 11.30 5.96 -2.04
CA GLU A 20 11.21 4.88 -3.03
C GLU A 20 12.18 5.10 -4.19
N VAL A 21 12.18 6.31 -4.75
CA VAL A 21 13.06 6.66 -5.87
C VAL A 21 14.51 6.84 -5.42
N SER A 22 14.75 7.51 -4.29
CA SER A 22 16.10 7.97 -3.93
C SER A 22 16.94 6.97 -3.13
N VAL A 23 16.30 6.13 -2.32
CA VAL A 23 17.01 5.35 -1.29
C VAL A 23 16.69 3.86 -1.35
N LEU A 24 15.45 3.49 -1.68
CA LEU A 24 15.02 2.10 -1.55
C LEU A 24 15.73 1.13 -2.49
N HIS A 25 16.21 1.60 -3.64
CA HIS A 25 17.06 0.81 -4.53
C HIS A 25 18.37 0.36 -3.85
N LEU A 26 18.88 1.10 -2.86
CA LEU A 26 20.09 0.74 -2.09
C LEU A 26 19.84 -0.40 -1.09
N PHE A 27 18.57 -0.61 -0.71
CA PHE A 27 18.14 -1.67 0.20
C PHE A 27 17.51 -2.85 -0.55
N ALA A 28 17.67 -2.93 -1.88
CA ALA A 28 17.15 -4.03 -2.66
C ALA A 28 17.82 -5.35 -2.25
N VAL A 29 17.01 -6.33 -1.82
CA VAL A 29 17.49 -7.67 -1.45
C VAL A 29 17.17 -8.62 -2.60
N TYR A 30 18.18 -9.11 -3.31
CA TYR A 30 18.02 -9.91 -4.54
C TYR A 30 17.19 -9.24 -5.65
N GLY A 31 17.17 -7.90 -5.67
CA GLY A 31 16.37 -7.12 -6.61
C GLY A 31 14.92 -6.88 -6.17
N ALA A 32 14.54 -7.35 -4.98
CA ALA A 32 13.25 -7.08 -4.38
C ALA A 32 13.27 -5.79 -3.56
N THR A 33 12.23 -4.97 -3.68
CA THR A 33 12.08 -3.70 -2.97
C THR A 33 10.68 -3.58 -2.38
N PRO A 34 10.52 -3.11 -1.13
CA PRO A 34 9.22 -2.99 -0.51
C PRO A 34 8.41 -1.84 -1.13
N ASP A 35 7.11 -2.04 -1.29
CA ASP A 35 6.14 -1.02 -1.70
C ASP A 35 5.59 -0.31 -0.45
N LEU A 36 6.23 0.78 -0.06
CA LEU A 36 5.84 1.55 1.11
C LEU A 36 4.52 2.29 0.86
N LEU A 37 4.29 2.71 -0.37
CA LEU A 37 3.08 3.43 -0.74
C LEU A 37 1.84 2.54 -0.64
N LEU A 38 1.95 1.26 -1.01
CA LEU A 38 0.89 0.27 -0.82
C LEU A 38 0.51 0.11 0.66
N ILE A 39 1.50 0.06 1.56
CA ILE A 39 1.25 -0.04 3.01
C ILE A 39 0.43 1.18 3.47
N LEU A 40 0.78 2.38 3.01
CA LEU A 40 0.01 3.60 3.31
C LEU A 40 -1.40 3.54 2.72
N VAL A 41 -1.56 3.09 1.47
CA VAL A 41 -2.86 2.93 0.83
C VAL A 41 -3.77 2.00 1.62
N VAL A 42 -3.30 0.80 1.98
CA VAL A 42 -4.07 -0.14 2.78
C VAL A 42 -4.43 0.47 4.13
N PHE A 43 -3.49 1.17 4.78
CA PHE A 43 -3.76 1.86 6.04
C PHE A 43 -4.87 2.91 5.92
N VAL A 44 -4.80 3.77 4.91
CA VAL A 44 -5.83 4.80 4.65
C VAL A 44 -7.17 4.14 4.34
N SER A 45 -7.19 3.07 3.55
CA SER A 45 -8.39 2.30 3.24
C SER A 45 -9.03 1.61 4.43
N LEU A 46 -8.28 1.32 5.49
CA LEU A 46 -8.84 0.79 6.74
C LEU A 46 -9.37 1.89 7.66
N ARG A 47 -9.05 3.17 7.41
CA ARG A 47 -9.26 4.27 8.38
C ARG A 47 -10.16 5.40 7.94
N GLU A 48 -10.22 5.64 6.65
CA GLU A 48 -10.98 6.72 6.07
C GLU A 48 -12.16 6.19 5.28
N ASP A 49 -13.07 7.08 4.91
CA ASP A 49 -14.23 6.72 4.12
C ASP A 49 -13.82 6.07 2.79
N ARG A 50 -14.54 5.04 2.36
CA ARG A 50 -14.22 4.26 1.15
C ARG A 50 -13.96 5.13 -0.07
N ILE A 51 -14.81 6.12 -0.34
CA ILE A 51 -14.65 7.02 -1.50
C ILE A 51 -13.31 7.77 -1.41
N PHE A 52 -12.97 8.30 -0.24
CA PHE A 52 -11.69 8.99 -0.04
C PHE A 52 -10.51 8.06 -0.28
N ALA A 53 -10.55 6.85 0.29
CA ALA A 53 -9.48 5.89 0.15
C ALA A 53 -9.25 5.47 -1.32
N LEU A 54 -10.33 5.32 -2.10
CA LEU A 54 -10.24 5.01 -3.53
C LEU A 54 -9.58 6.16 -4.32
N PHE A 55 -10.02 7.40 -4.12
CA PHE A 55 -9.39 8.55 -4.76
C PHE A 55 -7.92 8.69 -4.36
N PHE A 56 -7.62 8.54 -3.07
CA PHE A 56 -6.26 8.57 -2.56
C PHE A 56 -5.39 7.49 -3.23
N ALA A 57 -5.85 6.25 -3.28
CA ALA A 57 -5.11 5.13 -3.87
C ALA A 57 -4.82 5.34 -5.36
N PHE A 58 -5.82 5.82 -6.12
CA PHE A 58 -5.64 6.12 -7.54
C PHE A 58 -4.57 7.18 -7.75
N PHE A 59 -4.67 8.34 -7.10
CA PHE A 59 -3.71 9.43 -7.29
C PHE A 59 -2.33 9.08 -6.73
N ALA A 60 -2.25 8.42 -5.58
CA ALA A 60 -1.00 7.95 -5.02
C ALA A 60 -0.28 7.00 -5.99
N GLY A 61 -0.99 5.98 -6.49
CA GLY A 61 -0.44 5.05 -7.48
C GLY A 61 -0.08 5.74 -8.80
N PHE A 62 -0.88 6.70 -9.25
CA PHE A 62 -0.56 7.47 -10.45
C PHE A 62 0.74 8.27 -10.29
N PHE A 63 0.94 8.94 -9.15
CA PHE A 63 2.20 9.62 -8.88
C PHE A 63 3.38 8.65 -8.80
N GLN A 64 3.19 7.48 -8.18
CA GLN A 64 4.21 6.44 -8.17
C GLN A 64 4.56 5.96 -9.59
N ASP A 65 3.57 5.85 -10.48
CA ASP A 65 3.84 5.48 -11.88
C ASP A 65 4.67 6.53 -12.61
N VAL A 66 4.38 7.82 -12.38
CA VAL A 66 5.11 8.95 -12.98
C VAL A 66 6.57 8.98 -12.53
N PHE A 67 6.84 8.72 -11.25
CA PHE A 67 8.17 8.91 -10.67
C PHE A 67 9.02 7.63 -10.55
N ALA A 68 8.42 6.45 -10.47
CA ALA A 68 9.12 5.20 -10.14
C ALA A 68 9.01 4.10 -11.22
N THR A 69 7.81 3.77 -11.71
CA THR A 69 7.62 2.57 -12.56
C THR A 69 7.71 2.84 -14.06
N HIS A 70 7.49 4.09 -14.49
CA HIS A 70 7.38 4.51 -15.88
C HIS A 70 6.27 3.81 -16.71
N PHE A 71 5.46 2.95 -16.10
CA PHE A 71 4.28 2.33 -16.70
C PHE A 71 3.02 3.02 -16.17
N TRP A 72 2.53 3.99 -16.95
CA TRP A 72 1.50 4.91 -16.53
C TRP A 72 0.18 4.19 -16.26
N GLY A 73 -0.31 4.26 -15.03
CA GLY A 73 -1.61 3.75 -14.62
C GLY A 73 -1.62 2.32 -14.07
N LEU A 74 -0.50 1.60 -14.10
CA LEU A 74 -0.44 0.23 -13.56
C LEU A 74 -0.51 0.23 -12.04
N SER A 75 0.31 1.02 -11.35
CA SER A 75 0.23 1.17 -9.89
C SER A 75 -1.08 1.85 -9.49
N ALA A 76 -1.55 2.83 -10.28
CA ALA A 76 -2.84 3.48 -10.03
C ALA A 76 -3.99 2.47 -9.99
N LEU A 77 -4.09 1.58 -10.98
CA LEU A 77 -5.15 0.59 -11.09
C LEU A 77 -5.05 -0.48 -9.98
N THR A 78 -3.87 -1.04 -9.79
CA THR A 78 -3.65 -2.13 -8.83
C THR A 78 -3.84 -1.66 -7.38
N LYS A 79 -3.36 -0.46 -7.02
CA LYS A 79 -3.61 0.14 -5.71
C LYS A 79 -5.06 0.54 -5.50
N LEU A 80 -5.76 0.99 -6.54
CA LEU A 80 -7.20 1.23 -6.47
C LEU A 80 -7.97 -0.06 -6.14
N ILE A 81 -7.62 -1.18 -6.78
CA ILE A 81 -8.22 -2.49 -6.47
C ILE A 81 -7.87 -2.92 -5.04
N ALA A 82 -6.61 -2.77 -4.62
CA ALA A 82 -6.21 -3.09 -3.25
C ALA A 82 -7.00 -2.25 -2.23
N ALA A 83 -7.19 -0.95 -2.48
CA ALA A 83 -7.96 -0.05 -1.63
C ALA A 83 -9.46 -0.42 -1.57
N LEU A 84 -10.02 -0.84 -2.71
CA LEU A 84 -11.40 -1.32 -2.81
C LEU A 84 -11.62 -2.56 -1.93
N VAL A 85 -10.73 -3.54 -2.04
CA VAL A 85 -10.78 -4.77 -1.26
C VAL A 85 -10.53 -4.46 0.22
N ALA A 86 -9.52 -3.64 0.52
CA ALA A 86 -9.19 -3.21 1.88
C ALA A 86 -10.35 -2.51 2.59
N SER A 87 -11.11 -1.68 1.87
CA SER A 87 -12.28 -0.99 2.44
C SER A 87 -13.35 -1.96 2.96
N GLY A 88 -13.40 -3.20 2.45
CA GLY A 88 -14.28 -4.27 2.97
C GLY A 88 -13.82 -4.86 4.30
N PHE A 89 -12.57 -4.64 4.70
CA PHE A 89 -11.98 -5.07 5.98
C PHE A 89 -11.98 -3.94 7.03
N GLN A 90 -12.78 -2.89 6.83
CA GLN A 90 -12.94 -1.85 7.85
C GLN A 90 -13.67 -2.40 9.08
N ARG A 91 -13.14 -2.11 10.28
CA ARG A 91 -13.80 -2.44 11.54
C ARG A 91 -14.44 -1.21 12.15
N SER A 92 -15.68 -1.35 12.64
CA SER A 92 -16.45 -0.28 13.27
C SER A 92 -15.88 0.19 14.60
N ASP A 93 -15.21 -0.71 15.34
CA ASP A 93 -14.55 -0.42 16.61
C ASP A 93 -13.20 0.32 16.44
N GLY A 94 -12.69 0.40 15.21
CA GLY A 94 -11.38 0.99 14.91
C GLY A 94 -10.19 0.25 15.52
N TYR A 95 -10.41 -0.95 16.07
CA TYR A 95 -9.39 -1.73 16.77
C TYR A 95 -8.88 -2.88 15.89
N TYR A 96 -7.56 -2.89 15.66
CA TYR A 96 -6.91 -3.83 14.76
C TYR A 96 -5.85 -4.58 15.55
N SER A 97 -6.21 -5.78 16.02
CA SER A 97 -5.27 -6.68 16.69
C SER A 97 -4.14 -7.07 15.75
N LEU A 98 -2.98 -7.47 16.30
CA LEU A 98 -1.83 -7.89 15.50
C LEU A 98 -2.21 -8.99 14.50
N SER A 99 -3.00 -9.98 14.93
CA SER A 99 -3.46 -11.05 14.05
C SER A 99 -4.29 -10.52 12.89
N TYR A 100 -5.24 -9.61 13.16
CA TYR A 100 -6.10 -9.05 12.11
C TYR A 100 -5.30 -8.20 11.14
N PHE A 101 -4.43 -7.33 11.66
CA PHE A 101 -3.51 -6.53 10.85
C PHE A 101 -2.65 -7.42 9.96
N ALA A 102 -2.00 -8.44 10.55
CA ALA A 102 -1.13 -9.35 9.83
C ALA A 102 -1.86 -10.10 8.71
N THR A 103 -3.07 -10.63 8.97
CA THR A 103 -3.86 -11.33 7.95
C THR A 103 -4.35 -10.43 6.83
N THR A 104 -4.81 -9.22 7.18
CA THR A 104 -5.36 -8.28 6.19
C THR A 104 -4.24 -7.71 5.32
N PHE A 105 -3.12 -7.27 5.91
CA PHE A 105 -2.00 -6.72 5.15
C PHE A 105 -1.31 -7.80 4.30
N SER A 106 -1.09 -9.02 4.81
CA SER A 106 -0.48 -10.08 3.99
C SER A 106 -1.32 -10.42 2.77
N LEU A 107 -2.64 -10.56 2.94
CA LEU A 107 -3.57 -10.84 1.85
C LEU A 107 -3.56 -9.71 0.80
N LEU A 108 -3.67 -8.46 1.24
CA LEU A 108 -3.78 -7.31 0.34
C LEU A 108 -2.47 -7.01 -0.39
N ILE A 109 -1.33 -7.13 0.31
CA ILE A 109 -0.01 -6.99 -0.30
C ILE A 109 0.18 -8.07 -1.35
N PHE A 110 -0.05 -9.34 -1.01
CA PHE A 110 0.09 -10.44 -1.95
C PHE A 110 -0.84 -10.30 -3.16
N LEU A 111 -2.10 -9.89 -2.94
CA LEU A 111 -3.04 -9.62 -4.01
C LEU A 111 -2.55 -8.50 -4.94
N HIS A 112 -2.05 -7.40 -4.38
CA HIS A 112 -1.51 -6.29 -5.16
C HIS A 112 -0.32 -6.74 -6.01
N GLU A 113 0.69 -7.37 -5.40
CA GLU A 113 1.90 -7.81 -6.11
C GLU A 113 1.57 -8.79 -7.24
N LEU A 114 0.65 -9.73 -6.97
CA LEU A 114 0.20 -10.70 -7.96
C LEU A 114 -0.50 -10.01 -9.15
N LEU A 115 -1.41 -9.07 -8.88
CA LEU A 115 -2.13 -8.33 -9.91
C LEU A 115 -1.21 -7.43 -10.71
N PHE A 116 -0.30 -6.71 -10.04
CA PHE A 116 0.69 -5.86 -10.67
C PHE A 116 1.54 -6.68 -11.63
N GLN A 117 2.09 -7.79 -11.17
CA GLN A 117 2.94 -8.62 -12.01
C GLN A 117 2.19 -9.29 -13.16
N PHE A 118 0.95 -9.72 -12.92
CA PHE A 118 0.10 -10.28 -13.96
C PHE A 118 -0.13 -9.27 -15.09
N LEU A 119 -0.58 -8.07 -14.74
CA LEU A 119 -0.84 -7.00 -15.72
C LEU A 119 0.44 -6.54 -16.43
N PHE A 120 1.56 -6.42 -15.71
CA PHE A 120 2.86 -6.10 -16.29
C PHE A 120 3.31 -7.17 -17.30
N SER A 121 3.07 -8.45 -17.01
CA SER A 121 3.43 -9.56 -17.89
C SER A 121 2.61 -9.61 -19.18
N LEU A 122 1.40 -9.03 -19.23
CA LEU A 122 0.62 -8.92 -20.46
C LEU A 122 1.24 -7.96 -21.47
N GLY A 123 1.97 -6.96 -20.99
CA GLY A 123 2.65 -5.96 -21.82
C GLY A 123 4.12 -6.25 -22.09
N SER A 124 4.67 -7.36 -21.58
CA SER A 124 6.09 -7.70 -21.70
C SER A 124 6.29 -9.12 -22.22
N GLU A 125 7.43 -9.40 -22.85
CA GLU A 125 7.76 -10.76 -23.35
C GLU A 125 8.21 -11.72 -22.23
N ILE A 126 8.10 -11.32 -20.97
CA ILE A 126 8.63 -12.06 -19.83
C ILE A 126 7.60 -13.06 -19.32
N SER A 127 8.03 -14.32 -19.13
CA SER A 127 7.18 -15.37 -18.55
C SER A 127 6.71 -15.02 -17.14
N PHE A 128 5.39 -14.89 -16.96
CA PHE A 128 4.73 -14.63 -15.67
C PHE A 128 5.26 -15.54 -14.54
N TRP A 129 5.33 -16.85 -14.77
CA TRP A 129 5.75 -17.82 -13.76
C TRP A 129 7.18 -17.60 -13.26
N ARG A 130 8.09 -17.17 -14.14
CA ARG A 130 9.47 -16.87 -13.77
C ARG A 130 9.53 -15.66 -12.86
N VAL A 131 8.74 -14.63 -13.15
CA VAL A 131 8.75 -13.38 -12.38
C VAL A 131 8.03 -13.56 -11.04
N MET A 132 6.93 -14.32 -11.02
CA MET A 132 6.18 -14.61 -9.80
C MET A 132 7.07 -15.15 -8.66
N TRP A 133 7.92 -16.13 -8.96
CA TRP A 133 8.79 -16.72 -7.95
C TRP A 133 10.05 -15.91 -7.65
N ARG A 134 10.51 -15.12 -8.61
CA ARG A 134 11.78 -14.39 -8.50
C ARG A 134 11.62 -13.00 -7.88
N THR A 135 10.48 -12.33 -8.08
CA THR A 135 10.27 -10.95 -7.60
C THR A 135 8.97 -10.83 -6.80
N THR A 136 7.82 -11.28 -7.32
CA THR A 136 6.51 -11.06 -6.66
C THR A 136 6.45 -11.58 -5.23
N VAL A 137 6.90 -12.83 -5.00
CA VAL A 137 6.91 -13.39 -3.64
C VAL A 137 7.92 -12.66 -2.73
N PRO A 138 9.19 -12.45 -3.13
CA PRO A 138 10.12 -11.62 -2.38
C PRO A 138 9.60 -10.21 -2.05
N ASP A 139 9.04 -9.48 -3.03
CA ASP A 139 8.50 -8.13 -2.87
C ASP A 139 7.33 -8.11 -1.88
N ALA A 140 6.42 -9.07 -1.98
CA ALA A 140 5.29 -9.22 -1.08
C ALA A 140 5.75 -9.51 0.37
N VAL A 141 6.71 -10.43 0.54
CA VAL A 141 7.26 -10.77 1.85
C VAL A 141 7.98 -9.57 2.45
N TYR A 142 8.79 -8.86 1.65
CA TYR A 142 9.53 -7.69 2.13
C TYR A 142 8.56 -6.58 2.55
N SER A 143 7.61 -6.23 1.70
CA SER A 143 6.58 -5.24 2.01
C SER A 143 5.78 -5.62 3.27
N PHE A 144 5.44 -6.90 3.44
CA PHE A 144 4.75 -7.38 4.63
C PHE A 144 5.59 -7.25 5.91
N VAL A 145 6.87 -7.60 5.86
CA VAL A 145 7.80 -7.42 6.99
C VAL A 145 7.88 -5.94 7.38
N ILE A 146 7.99 -5.04 6.39
CA ILE A 146 7.96 -3.60 6.66
C ILE A 146 6.62 -3.17 7.27
N ALA A 147 5.50 -3.68 6.78
CA ALA A 147 4.17 -3.38 7.35
C ALA A 147 4.08 -3.81 8.82
N LEU A 148 4.63 -4.97 9.18
CA LEU A 148 4.71 -5.42 10.59
C LEU A 148 5.58 -4.50 11.44
N ILE A 149 6.74 -4.07 10.93
CA ILE A 149 7.60 -3.10 11.63
C ILE A 149 6.84 -1.79 11.88
N VAL A 150 6.15 -1.27 10.86
CA VAL A 150 5.31 -0.06 10.98
C VAL A 150 4.21 -0.26 12.03
N TYR A 151 3.56 -1.42 12.06
CA TYR A 151 2.58 -1.74 13.09
C TYR A 151 3.17 -1.66 14.49
N PHE A 152 4.29 -2.33 14.76
CA PHE A 152 4.89 -2.35 16.10
C PHE A 152 5.40 -0.97 16.54
N LEU A 153 5.99 -0.19 15.63
CA LEU A 153 6.51 1.14 15.94
C LEU A 153 5.39 2.15 16.23
N PHE A 154 4.25 2.04 15.55
CA PHE A 154 3.22 3.07 15.58
C PHE A 154 1.85 2.60 16.08
N GLN A 155 1.72 1.37 16.60
CA GLN A 155 0.44 0.81 17.10
C GLN A 155 -0.30 1.78 18.04
N ASN A 156 0.44 2.40 18.97
CA ASN A 156 -0.10 3.30 19.99
C ASN A 156 -0.64 4.62 19.43
N HIS A 157 -0.17 5.04 18.26
CA HIS A 157 -0.50 6.34 17.66
C HIS A 157 -1.43 6.20 16.46
N LEU A 158 -1.25 5.13 15.68
CA LEU A 158 -2.09 4.85 14.54
C LEU A 158 -3.48 4.51 15.03
N TRP A 159 -3.69 3.45 15.83
CA TRP A 159 -5.01 2.81 16.04
C TRP A 159 -5.87 3.39 17.18
N LYS A 160 -5.67 4.67 17.52
CA LYS A 160 -6.62 5.35 18.42
C LYS A 160 -7.96 5.57 17.69
N PRO A 161 -9.10 5.20 18.30
CA PRO A 161 -10.41 5.51 17.73
C PRO A 161 -10.52 7.04 17.59
N LYS A 162 -11.04 7.51 16.44
CA LYS A 162 -11.38 8.94 16.28
C LYS A 162 -12.39 9.25 17.39
N THR A 163 -11.99 10.06 18.37
CA THR A 163 -12.86 10.43 19.49
C THR A 163 -14.15 10.99 18.91
N VAL A 164 -15.25 10.25 19.05
CA VAL A 164 -16.58 10.72 18.67
C VAL A 164 -16.85 11.92 19.57
N LYS A 165 -16.77 13.13 19.02
CA LYS A 165 -17.35 14.30 19.69
C LYS A 165 -18.86 14.07 19.68
N LEU A 166 -19.37 13.53 20.78
CA LEU A 166 -20.80 13.54 21.06
C LEU A 166 -21.23 15.01 21.06
N ARG A 167 -21.99 15.40 20.03
CA ARG A 167 -22.77 16.63 20.01
C ARG A 167 -24.12 16.34 20.64
#